data_AF-A0A3B9WXL9-F1
#
_entry.id   AF-A0A3B9WXL9-F1
#
_cell.length_a   1.000
_cell.length_b   1.000
_cell.length_c   1.000
_cell.angle_alpha   90.00
_cell.angle_beta   90.00
_cell.angle_gamma   90.00
#
_symmetry.space_group_name_H-M   'P 1'
#
loop_
_entity.id
_entity.type
_entity.pdbx_description
1 polymer ?
#
loop_
_entity_poly.entity_id
_entity_poly.type
_entity_poly.pdbx_seq_one_letter_code
_entity_poly.pdbx_strand_id
1 'polypeptide(L)' 'MSKPIIPSQASPNSQDTVYLNEDLWYFDTDSGETVGPFRYKSEAESNLTRFLAQLQNQLGVKS' A
#
# COMPACT_ATOMS: atom_id res chain seq x y z
N MET A 1 31.50 -8.19 11.42
CA MET A 1 30.12 -8.57 11.78
C MET A 1 29.24 -7.33 11.65
N SER A 2 27.96 -7.54 11.34
CA SER A 2 26.90 -6.54 11.04
C SER A 2 26.78 -6.18 9.55
N LYS A 3 26.03 -7.02 8.81
CA LYS A 3 25.37 -6.60 7.57
C LYS A 3 24.23 -5.64 7.97
N PRO A 4 24.03 -4.50 7.27
CA PRO A 4 22.84 -3.69 7.48
C PRO A 4 21.62 -4.53 7.09
N ILE A 5 20.64 -4.59 8.00
CA ILE A 5 19.32 -5.13 7.73
C ILE A 5 18.65 -4.11 6.79
N ILE A 6 18.75 -4.38 5.50
CA ILE A 6 17.85 -3.78 4.50
C ILE A 6 16.49 -4.41 4.82
N PRO A 7 15.45 -3.65 5.19
CA PRO A 7 14.12 -4.24 5.33
C PRO A 7 13.78 -4.90 3.99
N SER A 8 13.53 -6.19 4.12
CA SER A 8 13.32 -7.18 3.08
C SER A 8 12.44 -6.64 1.96
N GLN A 9 12.91 -6.80 0.73
CA GLN A 9 12.09 -6.75 -0.48
C GLN A 9 10.75 -7.43 -0.22
N ALA A 10 9.68 -6.64 -0.23
CA ALA A 10 8.33 -7.15 -0.36
C ALA A 10 8.29 -7.93 -1.69
N SER A 11 8.30 -9.26 -1.58
CA SER A 11 7.96 -10.14 -2.69
C SER A 11 6.60 -9.71 -3.25
N PRO A 12 6.41 -9.69 -4.58
CA PRO A 12 5.19 -9.18 -5.21
C PRO A 12 4.06 -10.21 -5.11
N ASN A 13 3.58 -10.44 -3.89
CA ASN A 13 2.30 -11.08 -3.67
C ASN A 13 1.34 -9.95 -3.26
N SER A 14 0.66 -9.40 -4.26
CA SER A 14 -0.13 -8.17 -4.28
C SER A 14 -1.38 -8.18 -3.39
N GLN A 15 -1.26 -8.59 -2.12
CA GLN A 15 -2.43 -8.65 -1.22
C GLN A 15 -2.25 -7.94 0.13
N ASP A 16 -1.04 -7.59 0.54
CA ASP A 16 -0.82 -6.78 1.74
C ASP A 16 0.01 -5.53 1.41
N THR A 17 -0.60 -4.59 0.68
CA THR A 17 -0.01 -3.28 0.34
C THR A 17 0.00 -2.32 1.54
N VAL A 18 -0.70 -2.67 2.63
CA VAL A 18 -0.85 -1.85 3.83
C VAL A 18 0.14 -2.29 4.91
N TYR A 19 0.91 -1.34 5.46
CA TYR A 19 1.90 -1.57 6.51
C TYR A 19 1.73 -0.62 7.71
N LEU A 20 2.28 -1.02 8.86
CA LEU A 20 2.28 -0.25 10.10
C LEU A 20 3.65 0.42 10.31
N ASN A 21 3.65 1.73 10.56
CA ASN A 21 4.83 2.51 10.94
C ASN A 21 4.47 3.49 12.06
N GLU A 22 5.22 3.47 13.17
CA GLU A 22 4.99 4.34 14.35
C GLU A 22 3.51 4.37 14.81
N ASP A 23 2.89 3.18 14.96
CA ASP A 23 1.47 3.01 15.35
C ASP A 23 0.43 3.62 14.37
N LEU A 24 0.86 3.92 13.15
CA LEU A 24 0.03 4.45 12.08
C LEU A 24 0.10 3.55 10.85
N TRP A 25 -1.02 3.44 10.14
CA TRP A 25 -1.15 2.59 8.97
C TRP A 25 -0.92 3.40 7.68
N TYR A 26 -0.26 2.78 6.71
CA TYR A 26 0.11 3.36 5.43
C TYR A 26 -0.02 2.31 4.32
N PHE A 27 -0.03 2.74 3.07
CA PHE A 27 0.25 1.88 1.93
C PHE A 27 1.08 2.63 0.88
N ASP A 28 1.85 1.90 0.10
CA ASP A 28 2.59 2.49 -1.02
C ASP A 28 1.87 2.19 -2.34
N THR A 29 1.84 3.18 -3.23
CA THR A 29 1.34 3.02 -4.59
C THR A 29 2.44 2.49 -5.51
N ASP A 30 2.07 1.94 -6.66
CA ASP A 30 3.02 1.49 -7.68
C ASP A 30 3.86 2.65 -8.26
N SER A 31 3.45 3.91 -8.06
CA SER A 31 4.25 5.10 -8.41
C SER A 31 5.29 5.46 -7.35
N GLY A 32 5.38 4.70 -6.25
CA GLY A 32 6.28 4.97 -5.13
C GLY A 32 5.79 6.08 -4.19
N GLU A 33 4.50 6.42 -4.23
CA GLU A 33 3.90 7.38 -3.30
C GLU A 33 3.38 6.65 -2.06
N THR A 34 3.72 7.17 -0.88
CA THR A 34 3.19 6.66 0.40
C THR A 34 1.90 7.40 0.76
N VAL A 35 0.84 6.64 0.99
CA VAL A 35 -0.49 7.15 1.36
C VAL A 35 -0.80 6.81 2.81
N GLY A 36 -1.14 7.85 3.58
CA GLY A 36 -1.44 7.79 5.01
C GLY A 36 -1.14 9.15 5.66
N PRO A 37 -1.03 9.23 7.00
CA PRO A 37 -1.26 8.17 7.97
C PRO A 37 -2.75 7.83 8.18
N PHE A 38 -3.03 6.57 8.50
CA PHE A 38 -4.35 6.11 8.95
C PHE A 38 -4.29 5.59 10.38
N ARG A 39 -5.37 5.80 11.15
CA ARG A 39 -5.42 5.36 12.54
C ARG A 39 -5.73 3.88 12.66
N TYR A 40 -6.54 3.35 11.75
CA TYR A 40 -6.93 1.94 11.71
C TYR A 40 -6.52 1.27 10.39
N LYS A 41 -6.18 -0.02 10.47
CA LYS A 41 -5.86 -0.83 9.27
C LYS A 41 -7.00 -0.82 8.25
N SER A 42 -8.23 -0.97 8.73
CA SER A 42 -9.44 -1.00 7.91
C SER A 42 -9.68 0.30 7.13
N GLU A 43 -9.22 1.44 7.67
CA GLU A 43 -9.27 2.72 6.94
C GLU A 43 -8.29 2.71 5.77
N ALA A 44 -7.06 2.26 5.99
CA ALA A 44 -6.05 2.13 4.94
C ALA A 44 -6.51 1.15 3.84
N GLU A 45 -7.05 -0.01 4.21
CA GLU A 45 -7.58 -1.02 3.27
C GLU A 45 -8.76 -0.49 2.45
N SER A 46 -9.68 0.24 3.09
CA SER A 46 -10.84 0.84 2.40
C SER A 46 -10.40 1.92 1.41
N ASN A 47 -9.40 2.73 1.77
CA ASN A 47 -8.84 3.75 0.89
C ASN A 47 -8.08 3.13 -0.29
N LEU A 48 -7.26 2.11 -0.03
CA LEU A 48 -6.57 1.36 -1.08
C LEU A 48 -7.56 0.75 -2.08
N THR A 49 -8.63 0.11 -1.59
CA THR A 49 -9.67 -0.47 -2.45
C THR A 49 -10.32 0.57 -3.36
N ARG A 50 -10.64 1.75 -2.82
CA ARG A 50 -11.21 2.87 -3.61
C ARG A 50 -10.21 3.39 -4.64
N PHE A 51 -8.94 3.53 -4.26
CA PHE A 51 -7.87 3.97 -5.14
C PHE A 51 -7.71 3.02 -6.34
N LEU A 52 -7.65 1.71 -6.08
CA LEU A 52 -7.57 0.70 -7.14
C LEU A 52 -8.80 0.73 -8.06
N ALA A 53 -10.00 0.89 -7.51
CA ALA A 53 -11.22 1.01 -8.31
C ALA A 53 -11.21 2.27 -9.19
N GLN A 54 -10.70 3.39 -8.68
CA GLN A 54 -10.53 4.62 -9.46
C GLN A 54 -9.51 4.43 -10.59
N LEU A 55 -8.38 3.78 -10.32
CA LEU A 55 -7.37 3.46 -11.34
C LEU A 55 -7.95 2.57 -12.46
N GLN A 56 -8.68 1.52 -12.09
CA GLN A 56 -9.35 0.63 -13.06
C GLN A 56 -10.33 1.39 -13.96
N ASN A 57 -11.10 2.32 -13.36
CA ASN A 57 -12.04 3.14 -14.10
C ASN A 57 -11.34 4.13 -15.06
N GLN A 58 -10.21 4.72 -14.64
CA GLN A 58 -9.41 5.64 -15.47
C GLN A 58 -8.70 4.93 -16.63
N LEU A 59 -8.25 3.69 -16.42
CA LEU A 59 -7.62 2.87 -17.45
C LEU A 59 -8.61 2.38 -18.51
N GLY A 60 -9.91 2.70 -18.37
CA GLY A 60 -10.92 2.38 -19.37
C GLY A 60 -11.09 0.88 -19.58
N VAL A 61 -10.79 0.06 -18.57
CA VAL A 61 -11.11 -1.38 -18.56
C VAL A 61 -12.61 -1.53 -18.39
N LYS A 62 -13.36 -1.09 -19.40
CA LYS A 62 -14.75 -1.49 -19.60
C LYS A 62 -14.72 -2.98 -19.90
N SER A 63 -15.35 -3.77 -19.03
CA SER A 63 -15.82 -5.10 -19.42
C SER A 63 -16.79 -4.99 -20.58
#